data_AF-A0A0S8GD04-F1
#
_entry.id   AF-A0A0S8GD04-F1
#
_cell.length_a   1.000
_cell.length_b   1.000
_cell.length_c   1.000
_cell.angle_alpha   90.00
_cell.angle_beta   90.00
_cell.angle_gamma   90.00
#
_symmetry.space_group_name_H-M   'P 1'
#
loop_
_entity.id
_entity.type
_entity.pdbx_description
1 polymer ?
#
loop_
_entity_poly.entity_id
_entity_poly.type
_entity_poly.pdbx_seq_one_letter_code
_entity_poly.pdbx_strand_id
1 'polypeptide(L)' 'MILPTEKIYARFENKYKAVNVAALEARKLKDDQTKGLLEEHINPVFESMKKLVTGKIKWTE' A
#
# COMPACT_ATOMS: atom_id res chain seq x y z
N MET A 1 10.58 -11.58 5.13
CA MET A 1 10.18 -10.50 6.07
C MET A 1 8.68 -10.60 6.27
N ILE A 2 8.19 -10.80 7.49
CA ILE A 2 6.76 -10.97 7.78
C ILE A 2 6.15 -9.57 7.94
N LEU A 3 5.18 -9.21 7.09
CA LEU A 3 4.40 -7.98 7.25
C LEU A 3 3.35 -8.22 8.35
N PRO A 4 3.32 -7.43 9.44
CA PRO A 4 2.37 -7.62 10.53
C PRO A 4 0.98 -7.14 10.09
N THR A 5 0.19 -8.05 9.54
CA THR A 5 -1.16 -7.81 9.04
C THR A 5 -2.12 -7.41 10.17
N GLU A 6 -1.78 -7.71 11.41
CA GLU A 6 -2.52 -7.32 12.61
C GLU A 6 -2.64 -5.80 12.75
N LYS A 7 -1.60 -5.07 12.33
CA LYS A 7 -1.61 -3.59 12.35
C LYS A 7 -2.59 -3.00 11.33
N ILE A 8 -2.92 -3.74 10.28
CA ILE A 8 -3.94 -3.34 9.31
C ILE A 8 -5.32 -3.42 9.95
N TYR A 9 -5.59 -4.49 10.73
CA TYR A 9 -6.86 -4.68 11.43
C TYR A 9 -7.12 -3.61 12.50
N ALA A 10 -6.07 -3.10 13.14
CA ALA A 10 -6.22 -2.00 14.10
C ALA A 10 -6.60 -0.66 13.44
N ARG A 11 -6.36 -0.50 12.12
CA ARG A 11 -6.52 0.76 11.40
C ARG A 11 -7.72 0.79 10.46
N PHE A 12 -8.14 -0.38 9.99
CA PHE A 12 -9.28 -0.54 9.09
C PHE A 12 -10.29 -1.49 9.73
N GLU A 13 -11.48 -0.99 10.06
CA GLU A 13 -12.60 -1.82 10.52
C GLU A 13 -13.00 -2.84 9.44
N ASN A 14 -12.99 -2.41 8.17
CA ASN A 14 -13.29 -3.26 7.02
C ASN A 14 -12.02 -3.76 6.32
N LYS A 15 -11.77 -5.07 6.41
CA LYS A 15 -10.62 -5.75 5.79
C LYS A 15 -10.58 -5.60 4.26
N TYR A 16 -11.74 -5.62 3.60
CA TYR A 16 -11.82 -5.47 2.15
C TYR A 16 -11.48 -4.04 1.71
N LYS A 17 -11.81 -3.04 2.54
CA LYS A 17 -11.42 -1.65 2.30
C LYS A 17 -9.89 -1.49 2.37
N ALA A 18 -9.25 -2.12 3.35
CA ALA A 18 -7.78 -2.12 3.45
C ALA A 18 -7.11 -2.71 2.20
N VAL A 19 -7.64 -3.82 1.68
CA VAL A 19 -7.17 -4.44 0.43
C VAL A 19 -7.35 -3.51 -0.76
N ASN A 20 -8.52 -2.86 -0.88
CA ASN A 20 -8.78 -1.91 -1.96
C ASN A 20 -7.82 -0.72 -1.92
N VAL A 21 -7.58 -0.17 -0.73
CA VAL A 21 -6.64 0.96 -0.54
C VAL A 21 -5.21 0.56 -0.89
N ALA A 22 -4.75 -0.63 -0.47
CA ALA A 22 -3.43 -1.14 -0.86
C ALA A 22 -3.31 -1.39 -2.37
N ALA A 23 -4.37 -1.87 -3.02
CA ALA A 23 -4.40 -2.10 -4.45
C ALA A 23 -4.33 -0.79 -5.24
N LEU A 24 -5.06 0.25 -4.79
CA LEU A 24 -5.01 1.58 -5.41
C LEU A 24 -3.62 2.21 -5.28
N GLU A 25 -2.99 2.13 -4.11
CA GLU A 25 -1.65 2.64 -3.90
C GLU A 25 -0.61 1.85 -4.73
N ALA A 26 -0.76 0.54 -4.87
CA ALA A 26 0.12 -0.28 -5.72
C ALA A 26 0.03 0.13 -7.20
N ARG A 27 -1.18 0.42 -7.70
CA ARG A 27 -1.37 0.94 -9.06
C ARG A 27 -0.67 2.28 -9.25
N LYS A 28 -0.85 3.21 -8.31
CA LYS A 28 -0.17 4.50 -8.34
C LYS A 28 1.35 4.35 -8.38
N LEU A 29 1.91 3.48 -7.55
CA LEU A 29 3.35 3.21 -7.53
C LEU A 29 3.83 2.61 -8.86
N LYS A 30 3.03 1.76 -9.51
CA LYS A 30 3.35 1.22 -10.84
C LYS A 30 3.31 2.29 -11.92
N ASP A 31 2.35 3.21 -11.85
CA ASP A 31 2.28 4.36 -12.76
C ASP A 31 3.50 5.27 -12.57
N ASP A 32 3.91 5.51 -11.32
CA ASP A 32 5.11 6.29 -10.99
C ASP A 32 6.38 5.63 -11.54
N GLN A 33 6.50 4.30 -11.48
CA GLN A 33 7.61 3.58 -12.15
C GLN A 33 7.60 3.79 -13.66
N THR A 34 6.43 3.67 -14.28
CA THR A 34 6.30 3.82 -15.74
C THR A 34 6.67 5.23 -16.20
N LYS A 35 6.51 6.23 -15.32
CA LYS A 35 6.93 7.63 -15.55
C LYS A 35 8.38 7.91 -15.18
N GLY A 36 9.13 6.92 -14.69
CA GLY A 36 10.51 7.08 -14.21
C GLY A 36 10.63 7.82 -12.87
N LEU A 37 9.52 7.96 -12.12
CA LEU A 37 9.47 8.63 -10.81
C LEU A 37 9.74 7.67 -9.64
N LEU A 38 9.77 6.37 -9.91
CA LEU A 38 10.08 5.31 -8.93
C LEU A 38 11.01 4.29 -9.58
N GLU A 39 11.97 3.79 -8.80
CA GLU A 39 12.96 2.82 -9.26
C GLU A 39 12.29 1.49 -9.66
N GLU A 40 12.71 0.88 -10.78
CA GLU A 40 12.09 -0.34 -11.32
C GLU A 40 12.20 -1.56 -10.39
N HIS A 41 13.26 -1.63 -9.57
CA HIS A 41 13.48 -2.74 -8.66
C HIS A 41 12.54 -2.75 -7.45
N ILE A 42 11.82 -1.64 -7.21
CA ILE A 42 10.83 -1.55 -6.14
C ILE A 42 9.60 -2.36 -6.55
N ASN A 43 9.13 -3.26 -5.68
CA ASN A 43 7.87 -3.97 -5.90
C ASN A 43 6.69 -3.09 -5.42
N PRO A 44 5.80 -2.62 -6.33
CA PRO A 44 4.71 -1.71 -5.97
C PRO A 44 3.73 -2.29 -4.95
N VAL A 45 3.47 -3.61 -5.01
CA VAL A 45 2.55 -4.29 -4.09
C VAL A 45 3.17 -4.38 -2.69
N PHE A 46 4.45 -4.70 -2.61
CA PHE A 46 5.13 -4.80 -1.33
C PHE A 46 5.24 -3.43 -0.66
N GLU A 47 5.61 -2.40 -1.43
CA GLU A 47 5.75 -1.04 -0.92
C GLU A 47 4.39 -0.45 -0.54
N SER A 48 3.31 -0.74 -1.28
CA SER A 48 1.96 -0.32 -0.89
C SER A 48 1.52 -0.95 0.44
N MET A 49 1.78 -2.23 0.65
CA MET A 49 1.49 -2.91 1.91
C MET A 49 2.29 -2.33 3.08
N LYS A 50 3.57 -2.01 2.85
CA LYS A 50 4.41 -1.32 3.84
C LYS A 50 3.87 0.07 4.18
N LYS A 51 3.45 0.85 3.19
CA LYS A 51 2.80 2.16 3.40
C LYS A 51 1.47 2.03 4.13
N LEU A 52 0.68 1.00 3.84
CA LEU A 52 -0.59 0.71 4.50
C LEU A 52 -0.37 0.43 6.00
N VAL A 53 0.54 -0.50 6.32
CA VAL A 53 0.88 -0.89 7.71
C VAL A 53 1.46 0.28 8.51
N THR A 54 2.29 1.10 7.88
CA THR A 54 2.90 2.28 8.53
C THR A 54 1.98 3.48 8.57
N GLY A 55 0.84 3.43 7.89
CA GLY A 55 -0.11 4.53 7.87
C GLY A 55 0.24 5.72 7.01
N LYS A 56 1.16 5.53 6.08
CA LYS A 56 1.61 6.59 5.17
C LYS A 56 0.61 6.84 4.04
N ILE A 57 -0.37 5.95 3.86
CA ILE A 57 -1.48 6.19 2.94
C ILE A 57 -2.50 7.09 3.64
N LYS A 58 -2.60 8.35 3.21
CA LYS A 58 -3.67 9.25 3.63
C LYS A 58 -4.94 8.86 2.87
N TRP A 59 -5.75 8.02 3.49
CA TRP A 59 -7.10 7.71 3.03
C TRP A 59 -8.09 8.36 4.00
N THR A 60 -8.83 9.36 3.53
CA THR A 60 -10.02 9.87 4.22
C THR A 60 -11.17 8.92 3.92
N GLU A 61 -11.83 8.45 4.98
CA GLU A 61 -13.00 7.57 4.89
C GLU A 61 -14.19 8.23 4.21
#